data_AF-A0A7C7NBU5-F1
#
_entry.id   AF-A0A7C7NBU5-F1
#
_cell.length_a   1.000
_cell.length_b   1.000
_cell.length_c   1.000
_cell.angle_alpha   90.00
_cell.angle_beta   90.00
_cell.angle_gamma   90.00
#
_symmetry.space_group_name_H-M   'P 1'
#
loop_
_entity.id
_entity.type
_entity.pdbx_description
1 polymer ?
#
loop_
_entity_poly.entity_id
_entity_poly.type
_entity_poly.pdbx_seq_one_letter_code
_entity_poly.pdbx_strand_id
1 'polypeptide(L)'
;MREQIQARIDAMQVPDERSDVEQIWEIVRSWLVISRVVALVLMIILSEFTEEYLLMGISVSAWCIVIGIPVIIAISVFIILGDRSQKSAQEVEPSNVLKRPIMERR
;
A
#
# COMPACT_ATOMS: atom_id res chain seq x y z
N MET A 1 -24.35 -20.42 -31.43
CA MET A 1 -25.11 -19.92 -30.25
C MET A 1 -24.50 -20.38 -28.93
N ARG A 2 -24.21 -21.68 -28.73
CA ARG A 2 -23.52 -22.18 -27.53
C ARG A 2 -22.13 -21.58 -27.31
N GLU A 3 -21.35 -21.39 -28.38
CA GLU A 3 -20.01 -20.77 -28.30
C GLU A 3 -20.01 -19.34 -27.75
N GLN A 4 -21.02 -18.51 -28.07
CA GLN A 4 -21.12 -17.17 -27.52
C GLN A 4 -21.45 -17.18 -26.02
N ILE A 5 -22.22 -18.17 -25.56
CA ILE A 5 -22.54 -18.35 -24.15
C ILE A 5 -21.31 -18.88 -23.42
N GLN A 6 -20.58 -19.82 -24.01
CA GLN A 6 -19.30 -20.32 -23.49
C GLN A 6 -18.26 -19.19 -23.35
N ALA A 7 -18.09 -18.35 -24.37
CA ALA A 7 -17.16 -17.22 -24.33
C ALA A 7 -17.55 -16.15 -23.29
N ARG A 8 -18.86 -15.96 -23.05
CA ARG A 8 -19.36 -15.08 -21.99
C ARG A 8 -19.12 -15.66 -20.60
N ILE A 9 -19.22 -16.98 -20.44
CA ILE A 9 -18.94 -17.67 -19.18
C ILE A 9 -17.43 -17.66 -18.91
N ASP A 10 -16.57 -17.96 -19.88
CA ASP A 10 -15.11 -17.86 -19.76
C ASP A 10 -14.66 -16.43 -19.43
N ALA A 11 -15.26 -15.41 -20.05
CA ALA A 11 -14.98 -14.00 -19.74
C ALA A 11 -15.46 -13.57 -18.34
N MET A 12 -16.41 -14.30 -17.74
CA MET A 12 -16.87 -14.10 -16.35
C MET A 12 -16.10 -14.96 -15.33
N GLN A 13 -15.31 -15.94 -15.79
CA GLN A 13 -14.47 -16.78 -14.92
C GLN A 13 -13.04 -16.23 -14.75
N VAL A 14 -12.70 -15.11 -15.39
CA VAL A 14 -11.44 -14.40 -15.09
C VAL A 14 -11.57 -13.86 -13.66
N PRO A 15 -10.77 -14.36 -12.70
CA PRO A 15 -10.99 -14.09 -11.29
C PRO A 15 -10.76 -12.61 -10.99
N ASP A 16 -11.75 -11.99 -10.36
CA ASP A 16 -11.69 -10.65 -9.77
C ASP A 16 -10.74 -10.59 -8.55
N GLU A 17 -10.07 -11.70 -8.20
CA GLU A 17 -9.14 -11.81 -7.07
C GLU A 17 -8.00 -10.77 -7.13
N ARG A 18 -7.65 -10.29 -8.32
CA ARG A 18 -6.63 -9.24 -8.50
C ARG A 18 -7.14 -7.83 -8.12
N SER A 19 -8.45 -7.59 -8.21
CA SER A 19 -9.10 -6.35 -7.72
C SER A 19 -9.10 -6.30 -6.19
N ASP A 20 -9.35 -7.44 -5.54
CA ASP A 20 -9.43 -7.52 -4.08
C ASP A 20 -8.09 -7.22 -3.41
N VAL A 21 -6.98 -7.74 -3.96
CA VAL A 21 -5.63 -7.47 -3.43
C VAL A 21 -5.25 -5.99 -3.56
N GLU A 22 -5.66 -5.32 -4.65
CA GLU A 22 -5.44 -3.88 -4.83
C GLU A 22 -6.22 -3.05 -3.81
N GLN A 23 -7.49 -3.38 -3.58
CA GLN A 23 -8.31 -2.70 -2.56
C GLN A 23 -7.72 -2.89 -1.15
N ILE A 24 -7.26 -4.09 -0.80
CA ILE A 24 -6.61 -4.35 0.49
C ILE A 24 -5.33 -3.52 0.60
N TRP A 25 -4.53 -3.44 -0.47
CA TRP A 25 -3.31 -2.65 -0.48
C TRP A 25 -3.57 -1.15 -0.27
N GLU A 26 -4.61 -0.58 -0.89
CA GLU A 26 -5.00 0.82 -0.67
C GLU A 26 -5.36 1.11 0.79
N ILE A 27 -6.13 0.21 1.42
CA ILE A 27 -6.50 0.33 2.85
C ILE A 27 -5.26 0.24 3.74
N VAL A 28 -4.39 -0.75 3.50
CA VAL A 28 -3.14 -0.95 4.26
C VAL A 28 -2.21 0.25 4.09
N ARG A 29 -2.05 0.75 2.86
CA ARG A 29 -1.27 1.96 2.55
C ARG A 29 -1.81 3.17 3.31
N SER A 30 -3.12 3.38 3.31
CA SER A 30 -3.75 4.47 4.06
C SER A 30 -3.44 4.38 5.55
N TRP A 31 -3.59 3.19 6.14
CA TRP A 31 -3.28 2.94 7.55
C TRP A 31 -1.79 3.14 7.88
N LEU A 32 -0.89 2.70 7.01
CA LEU A 32 0.56 2.91 7.13
C LEU A 32 0.95 4.39 7.10
N VAL A 33 0.25 5.21 6.31
CA VAL A 33 0.49 6.66 6.29
C VAL A 33 0.02 7.29 7.61
N ILE A 34 -1.18 6.93 8.07
CA ILE A 34 -1.73 7.41 9.35
C ILE A 34 -0.82 7.01 10.51
N SER A 35 -0.29 5.78 10.50
CA SER A 35 0.59 5.29 11.57
C SER A 35 1.87 6.12 11.72
N ARG A 36 2.32 6.84 10.68
CA ARG A 36 3.47 7.77 10.80
C ARG A 36 3.15 8.96 11.70
N VAL A 37 1.94 9.51 11.56
CA VAL A 37 1.47 10.60 12.41
C VAL A 37 1.34 10.11 13.86
N VAL A 38 0.76 8.91 14.03
CA VAL A 38 0.64 8.28 15.36
C VAL A 38 2.03 8.04 15.97
N ALA A 39 3.00 7.55 15.21
CA ALA A 39 4.36 7.34 15.68
C ALA A 39 5.04 8.65 16.14
N LEU A 40 4.80 9.76 15.43
CA LEU A 40 5.29 11.08 15.83
C LEU A 40 4.65 11.55 17.13
N VAL A 41 3.32 11.42 17.26
CA VAL A 41 2.61 11.78 18.50
C VAL A 41 3.11 10.94 19.67
N LEU A 42 3.28 9.63 19.48
CA LEU A 42 3.84 8.74 20.49
C LEU A 42 5.26 9.15 20.89
N MET A 43 6.10 9.55 19.94
CA MET A 43 7.44 10.05 20.26
C MET A 43 7.41 11.31 21.12
N ILE A 44 6.51 12.25 20.84
CA ILE A 44 6.37 13.46 21.63
C ILE A 44 5.95 13.09 23.06
N ILE A 45 4.92 12.24 23.21
CA ILE A 45 4.43 11.80 24.52
C ILE A 45 5.52 11.05 25.29
N LEU A 46 6.23 10.12 24.64
CA LEU A 46 7.33 9.38 25.26
C LEU A 46 8.48 10.32 25.64
N SER A 47 8.81 11.29 24.79
CA SER A 47 9.85 12.28 25.09
C SER A 47 9.49 13.11 26.31
N GLU A 48 8.25 13.58 26.42
CA GLU A 48 7.77 14.38 27.54
C GLU A 48 7.76 13.56 28.85
N PHE A 49 7.18 12.35 28.80
CA PHE A 49 7.08 11.51 29.99
C PHE A 49 8.44 11.02 30.51
N THR A 50 9.45 11.00 29.64
CA THR A 50 10.77 10.45 29.95
C THR A 50 11.84 11.52 30.15
N GLU A 51 11.46 12.80 30.19
CA GLU A 51 12.39 13.93 30.32
C GLU A 51 13.30 13.80 31.55
N GLU A 52 12.76 13.32 32.67
CA GLU A 52 13.50 13.15 33.93
C GLU A 52 14.40 11.90 33.95
N TYR A 53 14.28 11.01 32.96
CA TYR A 53 15.02 9.75 32.92
C TYR A 53 16.28 9.88 32.04
N LEU A 54 17.38 9.35 32.55
CA LEU A 54 18.67 9.24 31.85
C LEU A 54 18.97 7.75 31.61
N LEU A 55 18.92 7.30 30.36
CA LEU A 55 19.29 5.94 29.96
C LEU A 55 20.68 5.94 29.32
N MET A 56 21.61 5.13 29.85
CA MET A 56 23.01 5.06 29.39
C MET A 56 23.74 6.41 29.39
N GLY A 57 23.39 7.31 30.32
CA GLY A 57 23.99 8.66 30.41
C GLY A 57 23.50 9.66 29.36
N ILE A 58 22.49 9.28 28.56
CA ILE A 58 21.86 10.11 27.54
C ILE A 58 20.37 10.24 27.90
N SER A 59 19.75 11.40 27.61
CA SER A 59 18.31 11.58 27.86
C SER A 59 17.49 10.58 27.04
N VAL A 60 16.44 10.02 27.63
CA VAL A 60 15.52 9.10 26.92
C VAL A 60 14.84 9.78 25.72
N SER A 61 14.69 11.11 25.75
CA SER A 61 14.25 11.90 24.60
C SER A 61 15.14 11.73 23.37
N ALA A 62 16.47 11.69 23.56
CA ALA A 62 17.42 11.49 22.47
C ALA A 62 17.32 10.07 21.89
N TRP A 63 17.08 9.07 22.76
CA TRP A 63 16.82 7.70 22.31
C TRP A 63 15.52 7.58 21.50
N CYS A 64 14.49 8.35 21.83
CA CYS A 64 13.26 8.40 21.05
C CYS A 64 13.53 8.88 19.61
N ILE A 65 14.42 9.85 19.41
CA ILE A 65 14.81 10.32 18.08
C ILE A 65 15.62 9.24 17.34
N VAL A 66 16.60 8.63 18.03
CA VAL A 66 17.47 7.59 17.45
C VAL A 66 16.66 6.40 16.95
N ILE A 67 15.63 5.97 17.68
CA ILE A 67 14.76 4.86 17.26
C ILE A 67 13.67 5.35 16.30
N GLY A 68 13.17 6.56 16.53
CA GLY A 68 12.03 7.10 15.84
C GLY A 68 12.23 7.40 14.37
N ILE A 69 13.37 8.01 14.03
CA ILE A 69 13.71 8.28 12.64
C ILE A 69 13.80 6.98 11.82
N PRO A 70 14.51 5.92 12.26
CA PRO A 70 14.49 4.62 11.62
C PRO A 70 13.09 4.05 11.42
N VAL A 71 12.19 4.17 12.40
CA VAL A 71 10.79 3.69 12.27
C VAL A 71 10.06 4.43 11.16
N ILE A 72 10.18 5.76 11.09
CA ILE A 72 9.55 6.59 10.07
C ILE A 72 10.08 6.22 8.68
N ILE A 73 11.38 5.98 8.55
CA ILE A 73 12.02 5.55 7.30
C ILE A 73 11.55 4.15 6.92
N ALA A 74 11.52 3.20 7.87
CA ALA A 74 11.09 1.82 7.62
C ALA A 74 9.66 1.77 7.10
N ILE A 75 8.73 2.53 7.70
CA ILE A 75 7.35 2.64 7.21
C ILE A 75 7.33 3.20 5.77
N SER A 76 8.15 4.22 5.51
CA SER A 76 8.30 4.80 4.16
C SER A 76 8.75 3.77 3.12
N VAL A 77 9.79 3.01 3.45
CA VAL A 77 10.34 1.97 2.59
C VAL A 77 9.30 0.87 2.37
N PHE A 78 8.58 0.47 3.41
CA PHE A 78 7.52 -0.54 3.32
C PHE A 78 6.40 -0.13 2.36
N ILE A 79 5.96 1.12 2.41
CA ILE A 79 4.97 1.67 1.47
C ILE A 79 5.50 1.62 0.03
N ILE A 80 6.75 2.02 -0.20
CA ILE A 80 7.36 2.03 -1.54
C ILE A 80 7.50 0.61 -2.09
N LEU A 81 7.92 -0.35 -1.27
CA LEU A 81 8.09 -1.74 -1.69
C LEU A 81 6.76 -2.35 -2.13
N GLY A 82 5.69 -2.15 -1.36
CA GLY A 82 4.40 -2.70 -1.76
C GLY A 82 3.71 -1.92 -2.89
N ASP A 83 3.90 -0.59 -3.02
CA ASP A 83 3.44 0.15 -4.22
C ASP A 83 4.10 -0.40 -5.50
N ARG A 84 5.38 -0.77 -5.41
CA ARG A 84 6.11 -1.40 -6.52
C ARG A 84 5.64 -2.84 -6.80
N SER A 85 5.26 -3.59 -5.78
CA SER A 85 4.69 -4.93 -5.91
C SER A 85 3.38 -4.90 -6.71
N GLN A 86 2.50 -3.93 -6.44
CA GLN A 86 1.23 -3.79 -7.17
C GLN A 86 1.42 -3.36 -8.63
N LYS A 87 2.34 -2.43 -8.91
CA LYS A 87 2.64 -2.02 -10.29
C LYS A 87 3.20 -3.17 -11.14
N SER A 88 4.05 -4.00 -10.55
CA SER A 88 4.57 -5.22 -11.21
C SER A 88 3.46 -6.26 -11.40
N ALA A 89 2.53 -6.32 -10.42
CA ALA A 89 1.17 -6.85 -10.52
C ALA A 89 0.52 -6.51 -11.87
N GLN A 90 0.36 -5.21 -12.10
CA GLN A 90 -0.43 -4.61 -13.17
C GLN A 90 0.12 -4.84 -14.59
N GLU A 91 1.45 -4.83 -14.75
CA GLU A 91 2.12 -4.89 -16.06
C GLU A 91 2.01 -6.26 -16.77
N VAL A 92 1.65 -7.33 -16.05
CA VAL A 92 1.44 -8.68 -16.63
C VAL A 92 0.06 -8.83 -17.30
N GLU A 93 -0.73 -7.76 -17.42
CA GLU A 93 -1.96 -7.79 -18.22
C GLU A 93 -1.68 -7.22 -19.64
N PRO A 94 -1.42 -8.08 -20.66
CA PRO A 94 -1.37 -7.60 -22.02
C PRO A 94 -2.80 -7.22 -22.44
N SER A 95 -3.07 -5.91 -22.44
CA SER A 95 -3.74 -5.23 -23.55
C SER A 95 -4.83 -6.02 -24.30
N ASN A 96 -5.83 -6.58 -23.60
CA ASN A 96 -7.10 -6.91 -24.24
C ASN A 96 -8.06 -5.70 -24.25
N VAL A 97 -7.45 -4.54 -24.48
CA VAL A 97 -8.10 -3.43 -25.18
C VAL A 97 -8.45 -3.97 -26.56
N LEU A 98 -9.58 -4.66 -26.64
CA LEU A 98 -10.37 -4.76 -27.85
C LEU A 98 -10.61 -3.32 -28.30
N LYS A 99 -9.70 -2.83 -29.14
CA LYS A 99 -9.93 -1.72 -30.07
C LYS A 99 -11.27 -2.02 -30.70
N ARG A 100 -12.33 -1.34 -30.25
CA ARG A 100 -13.62 -1.44 -30.91
C ARG A 100 -13.46 -0.67 -32.21
N PRO A 101 -13.38 -1.30 -33.40
CA PRO A 101 -13.50 -0.53 -34.61
C PRO A 101 -14.90 0.09 -34.59
N ILE A 102 -14.94 1.41 -34.74
CA ILE A 102 -16.17 2.17 -34.84
C ILE A 102 -16.85 1.67 -36.11
N MET A 103 -17.81 0.75 -35.96
CA MET A 103 -18.60 0.25 -37.08
C MET A 103 -19.44 1.42 -37.60
N GLU A 104 -19.21 1.69 -38.87
CA GLU A 104 -19.83 2.70 -39.71
C GLU A 104 -21.35 2.73 -39.54
N ARG A 105 -21.90 3.91 -39.21
CA ARG A 105 -23.34 4.15 -39.30
C ARG A 105 -23.67 4.35 -40.77
N ARG A 106 -24.41 3.39 -41.35
CA ARG A 106 -25.19 3.61 -42.56
C ARG A 106 -26.67 3.59 -42.21
#